data_AF-A0A816XWF8-F1
#
_entry.id   AF-A0A816XWF8-F1
#
_cell.length_a   1.000
_cell.length_b   1.000
_cell.length_c   1.000
_cell.angle_alpha   90.00
_cell.angle_beta   90.00
_cell.angle_gamma   90.00
#
_symmetry.space_group_name_H-M   'P 1'
#
loop_
_entity.id
_entity.type
_entity.pdbx_description
1 polymer ?
#
loop_
_entity_poly.entity_id
_entity_poly.type
_entity_poly.pdbx_seq_one_letter_code
_entity_poly.pdbx_strand_id
1 'polypeptide(L)'
;MSIIGSKTQRNSTSFLKLLTGNPLFPGKNIVHQLDMMNDLLGTPFVKVLEGPVRNEKAGRYLRSMRLKKSIRFSHRLPHDDPFDLRILQKLLSFELNERPTVEEVLHKIILLHSL
;
A
#
# COMPACT_ATOMS: atom_id res chain seq x y z
N MET A 1 -2.55 16.91 40.87
CA MET A 1 -2.15 18.02 39.97
C MET A 1 -1.48 17.41 38.74
N SER A 2 -2.28 17.30 37.68
CA SER A 2 -1.95 17.60 36.28
C SER A 2 -0.78 16.94 35.51
N ILE A 3 -1.19 16.24 34.42
CA ILE A 3 -0.76 16.43 33.01
C ILE A 3 0.63 15.77 32.69
N ILE A 4 0.86 14.87 31.71
CA ILE A 4 0.37 14.65 30.34
C ILE A 4 0.58 13.15 30.02
N GLY A 5 -0.44 12.48 29.48
CA GLY A 5 -0.26 11.19 28.83
C GLY A 5 0.76 11.32 27.70
N SER A 6 1.80 10.49 27.74
CA SER A 6 2.81 10.37 26.69
C SER A 6 2.14 10.04 25.35
N LYS A 7 1.70 11.09 24.62
CA LYS A 7 1.34 11.00 23.21
C LYS A 7 2.60 10.58 22.48
N THR A 8 2.73 9.29 22.23
CA THR A 8 3.66 8.74 21.27
C THR A 8 3.42 9.48 19.96
N GLN A 9 4.35 10.37 19.60
CA GLN A 9 4.37 11.05 18.31
C GLN A 9 4.63 9.98 17.25
N ARG A 10 3.56 9.38 16.72
CA ARG A 10 3.66 8.41 15.61
C ARG A 10 3.99 9.20 14.35
N ASN A 11 5.23 9.06 13.89
CA ASN A 11 5.76 9.72 12.70
C ASN A 11 5.24 9.04 11.42
N SER A 12 3.93 9.11 11.14
CA SER A 12 3.36 8.44 9.97
C SER A 12 3.41 9.32 8.73
N THR A 13 4.47 9.21 7.94
CA THR A 13 4.65 10.04 6.75
C THR A 13 3.80 9.55 5.56
N SER A 14 3.55 8.25 5.38
CA SER A 14 2.79 7.78 4.20
C SER A 14 1.30 8.10 4.23
N PHE A 15 0.63 7.97 5.38
CA PHE A 15 -0.77 8.39 5.48
C PHE A 15 -0.90 9.90 5.36
N LEU A 16 0.01 10.66 5.98
CA LEU A 16 0.08 12.10 5.80
C LEU A 16 0.26 12.46 4.33
N LYS A 17 1.15 11.79 3.60
CA LYS A 17 1.33 12.01 2.16
C LYS A 17 0.02 11.82 1.38
N LEU A 18 -0.72 10.74 1.64
CA LEU A 18 -2.04 10.53 1.00
C LEU A 18 -3.03 11.66 1.33
N LEU A 19 -3.07 12.12 2.58
CA LEU A 19 -3.97 13.18 3.04
C LEU A 19 -3.56 14.58 2.54
N THR A 20 -2.26 14.81 2.35
CA THR A 20 -1.71 16.08 1.86
C THR A 20 -1.60 16.13 0.33
N GLY A 21 -2.18 15.15 -0.38
CA GLY A 21 -2.14 15.10 -1.85
C GLY A 21 -0.80 14.72 -2.46
N ASN A 22 0.15 14.21 -1.66
CA ASN A 22 1.42 13.68 -2.13
C ASN A 22 1.27 12.19 -2.50
N PRO A 23 1.31 11.82 -3.79
CA PRO A 23 1.05 10.44 -4.19
C PRO A 23 2.15 9.49 -3.70
N LEU A 24 1.75 8.31 -3.22
CA LEU A 24 2.70 7.23 -2.90
C LEU A 24 3.41 6.69 -4.15
N PHE A 25 2.73 6.76 -5.29
CA PHE A 25 3.23 6.34 -6.59
C PHE A 25 3.06 7.48 -7.61
N PRO A 26 4.01 8.43 -7.71
CA PRO A 26 4.02 9.47 -8.74
C PRO A 26 4.34 8.91 -10.14
N GLY A 27 3.43 8.09 -10.67
CA GLY A 27 3.53 7.53 -12.03
C GLY A 27 3.42 8.62 -13.10
N LYS A 28 4.19 8.48 -14.18
CA LYS A 28 4.16 9.42 -15.33
C LYS A 28 3.11 9.02 -16.37
N ASN A 29 2.77 7.74 -16.37
CA ASN A 29 1.75 7.10 -17.19
C ASN A 29 1.39 5.76 -16.52
N ILE A 30 0.40 5.05 -17.07
CA ILE A 30 -0.10 3.81 -16.47
C ILE A 30 0.95 2.70 -16.37
N VAL A 31 1.86 2.61 -17.34
CA VAL A 31 2.96 1.63 -17.37
C VAL A 31 3.95 1.92 -16.24
N HIS A 32 4.40 3.17 -16.13
CA HIS A 32 5.32 3.58 -15.06
C HIS A 32 4.69 3.41 -13.68
N GLN A 33 3.39 3.72 -13.55
CA GLN A 33 2.66 3.55 -12.30
C GLN A 33 2.59 2.08 -11.87
N LEU A 34 2.24 1.18 -12.81
CA LEU A 34 2.23 -0.26 -12.56
C LEU A 34 3.63 -0.78 -12.21
N ASP A 35 4.67 -0.30 -12.89
CA ASP A 35 6.04 -0.70 -12.62
C ASP A 35 6.49 -0.33 -11.19
N MET A 36 6.14 0.88 -10.76
CA MET A 36 6.42 1.38 -9.41
C MET A 36 5.64 0.67 -8.31
N MET A 37 4.40 0.27 -8.59
CA MET A 37 3.59 -0.56 -7.68
C MET A 37 4.21 -1.96 -7.57
N ASN A 38 4.59 -2.57 -8.69
CA ASN A 38 5.23 -3.88 -8.73
C ASN A 38 6.62 -3.88 -8.08
N ASP A 39 7.36 -2.77 -8.09
CA ASP A 39 8.60 -2.64 -7.32
C ASP A 39 8.38 -2.76 -5.81
N LEU A 40 7.23 -2.31 -5.30
CA LEU A 40 6.89 -2.44 -3.89
C LEU A 40 6.27 -3.80 -3.58
N LEU A 41 5.21 -4.13 -4.31
CA LEU A 41 4.33 -5.26 -4.02
C LEU A 41 4.87 -6.58 -4.57
N GLY A 42 5.84 -6.53 -5.49
CA GLY A 42 6.23 -7.67 -6.32
C GLY A 42 5.25 -7.85 -7.49
N THR A 43 5.66 -8.63 -8.49
CA THR A 43 4.76 -9.00 -9.58
C THR A 43 3.71 -9.97 -9.02
N PRO A 44 2.40 -9.69 -9.18
CA PRO A 44 1.39 -10.64 -8.75
C PRO A 44 1.61 -11.96 -9.49
N PHE A 45 1.86 -13.02 -8.73
CA PHE A 45 2.11 -14.36 -9.26
C PHE A 45 0.89 -14.78 -10.09
N VAL A 46 1.16 -15.42 -11.24
CA VAL A 46 0.31 -16.23 -12.13
C VAL A 46 -1.24 -16.13 -11.99
N LYS A 47 -1.84 -16.28 -10.80
CA LYS A 47 -3.29 -16.15 -10.54
C LYS A 47 -3.95 -14.87 -11.06
N VAL A 48 -3.30 -13.71 -10.93
CA VAL A 48 -3.88 -12.44 -11.46
C VAL A 48 -3.75 -12.36 -12.98
N LEU A 49 -2.72 -12.99 -13.56
CA LEU A 49 -2.52 -13.08 -15.02
C LEU A 49 -3.39 -14.16 -15.69
N GLU A 50 -3.82 -15.17 -14.92
CA GLU A 50 -4.74 -16.24 -15.32
C GLU A 50 -6.21 -15.83 -15.24
N GLY A 51 -6.53 -14.77 -14.49
CA GLY A 51 -7.87 -14.17 -14.47
C GLY A 51 -8.27 -13.55 -15.81
N PRO A 52 -9.57 -13.30 -16.05
CA PRO A 52 -10.05 -12.75 -17.31
C PRO A 52 -9.70 -11.26 -17.43
N VAL A 53 -8.46 -10.97 -17.84
CA VAL A 53 -8.09 -9.62 -18.28
C VAL A 53 -8.83 -9.35 -19.59
N ARG A 54 -9.98 -8.69 -19.49
CA ARG A 54 -10.83 -8.33 -20.64
C ARG A 54 -10.09 -7.55 -21.73
N ASN A 55 -9.05 -6.81 -21.34
CA ASN A 55 -8.23 -6.02 -22.26
C ASN A 55 -6.97 -6.80 -22.67
N GLU A 56 -6.94 -7.25 -23.92
CA GLU A 56 -5.84 -8.05 -24.45
C GLU A 56 -4.49 -7.32 -24.43
N LYS A 57 -4.46 -6.01 -24.69
CA LYS A 57 -3.23 -5.19 -24.62
C LYS A 57 -2.69 -5.13 -23.19
N ALA A 58 -3.57 -4.92 -22.22
CA ALA A 58 -3.19 -4.94 -20.80
C ALA A 58 -2.66 -6.32 -20.40
N GLY A 59 -3.33 -7.40 -20.82
CA GLY A 59 -2.88 -8.77 -20.57
C GLY A 59 -1.50 -9.06 -21.17
N ARG A 60 -1.24 -8.64 -22.42
CA ARG A 60 0.08 -8.79 -23.05
C ARG A 60 1.16 -8.01 -22.29
N TYR A 61 0.88 -6.77 -21.89
CA TYR A 61 1.83 -5.97 -21.11
C TYR A 61 2.14 -6.65 -19.77
N LEU A 62 1.11 -7.07 -19.03
CA LEU A 62 1.27 -7.75 -17.74
C LEU A 62 2.09 -9.04 -17.86
N ARG A 63 1.89 -9.84 -18.91
CA ARG A 63 2.68 -11.03 -19.21
C ARG A 63 4.12 -10.74 -19.65
N SER A 64 4.36 -9.59 -20.28
CA SER A 64 5.71 -9.18 -20.71
C SER A 64 6.54 -8.53 -19.60
N MET A 65 5.93 -8.17 -18.47
CA MET A 65 6.65 -7.54 -17.37
C MET A 65 7.64 -8.50 -16.72
N ARG A 66 8.81 -7.97 -16.33
CA ARG A 66 9.80 -8.72 -15.56
C ARG A 66 9.23 -9.08 -14.19
N LEU A 67 9.45 -10.33 -13.76
CA LEU A 67 9.11 -10.76 -12.41
C LEU A 67 9.95 -9.99 -11.38
N LYS A 68 9.27 -9.39 -10.42
CA LYS A 68 9.86 -8.64 -9.30
C LYS A 68 9.46 -9.31 -7.98
N LYS A 69 10.43 -9.45 -7.07
CA LYS A 69 10.15 -9.88 -5.70
C LYS A 69 9.58 -8.71 -4.91
N SER A 70 8.59 -8.97 -4.06
CA SER A 70 8.10 -7.96 -3.11
C SER A 70 9.24 -7.49 -2.22
N ILE A 71 9.27 -6.19 -1.93
CA ILE A 71 10.15 -5.60 -0.93
C ILE A 71 9.34 -5.31 0.34
N ARG A 72 10.00 -5.39 1.50
CA ARG A 72 9.36 -5.00 2.75
C ARG A 72 9.02 -3.50 2.73
N PHE A 73 7.81 -3.16 3.12
CA PHE A 73 7.35 -1.77 3.22
C PHE A 73 8.27 -0.92 4.10
N SER A 74 8.80 -1.50 5.17
CA SER A 74 9.77 -0.84 6.06
C SER A 74 11.09 -0.45 5.38
N HIS A 75 11.47 -1.09 4.28
CA HIS A 75 12.66 -0.65 3.52
C HIS A 75 12.35 0.58 2.66
N ARG A 76 11.14 0.66 2.08
CA ARG A 76 10.74 1.78 1.22
C ARG A 76 10.22 2.99 1.99
N LEU A 77 9.68 2.73 3.18
CA LEU A 77 9.07 3.72 4.08
C LEU A 77 9.66 3.54 5.49
N PRO A 78 10.97 3.80 5.67
CA PRO A 78 11.70 3.46 6.90
C PRO A 78 11.31 4.34 8.11
N HIS A 79 10.67 5.49 7.86
CA HIS A 79 10.29 6.44 8.91
C HIS A 79 8.86 6.25 9.40
N ASP A 80 8.08 5.39 8.75
CA ASP A 80 6.69 5.16 9.11
C ASP A 80 6.54 4.17 10.26
N ASP A 81 5.48 4.35 11.02
CA ASP A 81 5.11 3.44 12.10
C ASP A 81 4.83 2.02 11.55
N PRO A 82 5.37 0.96 12.17
CA PRO A 82 5.15 -0.42 11.72
C PRO A 82 3.67 -0.82 11.62
N PHE A 83 2.79 -0.23 12.43
CA PHE A 83 1.36 -0.45 12.35
C PHE A 83 0.77 0.15 11.06
N ASP A 84 1.18 1.36 10.73
CA ASP A 84 0.72 2.07 9.54
C ASP A 84 1.18 1.34 8.28
N LEU A 85 2.42 0.83 8.29
CA LEU A 85 2.92 -0.01 7.21
C LEU A 85 2.10 -1.29 7.02
N ARG A 86 1.61 -1.91 8.10
CA ARG A 86 0.75 -3.11 8.01
C ARG A 86 -0.61 -2.80 7.41
N ILE A 87 -1.24 -1.67 7.78
CA ILE A 87 -2.49 -1.25 7.15
C ILE A 87 -2.24 -0.96 5.67
N LEU A 88 -1.20 -0.18 5.36
CA LEU A 88 -0.87 0.20 4.00
C LEU A 88 -0.59 -1.02 3.11
N GLN A 89 0.12 -2.02 3.63
CA GLN A 89 0.37 -3.28 2.92
C GLN A 89 -0.93 -4.01 2.57
N LYS A 90 -1.92 -4.05 3.46
CA LYS A 90 -3.22 -4.68 3.18
C LYS A 90 -4.06 -3.88 2.20
N LEU A 91 -4.10 -2.55 2.34
CA LEU A 91 -4.81 -1.67 1.42
C LEU A 91 -4.31 -1.77 -0.02
N LEU A 92 -2.99 -1.96 -0.18
CA LEU A 92 -2.35 -2.08 -1.49
C LEU A 92 -2.28 -3.53 -2.00
N SER A 93 -2.86 -4.52 -1.32
CA SER A 93 -2.84 -5.91 -1.80
C SER A 93 -3.50 -6.05 -3.17
N PHE A 94 -2.94 -6.90 -4.03
CA PHE A 94 -3.55 -7.24 -5.31
C PHE A 94 -4.80 -8.12 -5.14
N GLU A 95 -4.84 -8.94 -4.09
CA GLU A 95 -5.96 -9.82 -3.80
C GLU A 95 -7.07 -9.01 -3.11
N LEU A 96 -8.24 -8.92 -3.76
CA LEU A 96 -9.36 -8.13 -3.23
C LEU A 96 -9.83 -8.62 -1.86
N ASN A 97 -9.76 -9.92 -1.62
CA ASN A 97 -10.18 -10.55 -0.35
C ASN A 97 -9.22 -10.24 0.81
N GLU A 98 -8.00 -9.76 0.53
CA GLU A 98 -7.04 -9.35 1.55
C GLU A 98 -7.21 -7.87 1.95
N ARG A 99 -7.97 -7.11 1.16
CA ARG A 99 -8.21 -5.69 1.43
C ARG A 99 -9.26 -5.56 2.53
N PRO A 100 -8.95 -4.84 3.62
CA PRO A 100 -9.91 -4.59 4.68
C PRO A 100 -11.02 -3.64 4.18
N THR A 101 -12.19 -3.72 4.82
CA THR A 101 -13.24 -2.74 4.56
C THR A 101 -12.88 -1.37 5.13
N VAL A 102 -13.59 -0.33 4.71
CA VAL A 102 -13.39 1.02 5.23
C VAL A 102 -13.62 1.04 6.75
N GLU A 103 -14.66 0.35 7.22
CA GLU A 103 -15.01 0.26 8.64
C GLU A 103 -13.90 -0.43 9.45
N GLU A 104 -13.33 -1.52 8.93
CA GLU A 104 -12.23 -2.23 9.58
C GLU A 104 -10.98 -1.36 9.70
N VAL A 105 -10.67 -0.59 8.66
CA VAL A 105 -9.53 0.35 8.65
C VAL A 105 -9.79 1.49 9.62
N LEU A 106 -10.97 2.11 9.57
CA LEU A 106 -11.33 3.20 10.47
C LEU A 106 -11.31 2.75 11.93
N HIS A 107 -11.87 1.58 12.24
CA HIS A 107 -11.83 1.03 13.60
C HIS A 107 -10.40 0.81 14.08
N LYS A 108 -9.53 0.25 13.22
CA LYS A 108 -8.10 0.07 13.50
C LYS A 108 -7.37 1.39 13.72
N ILE A 109 -7.64 2.41 12.91
CA ILE A 109 -7.05 3.75 13.06
C ILE A 109 -7.55 4.40 14.35
N ILE A 110 -8.86 4.42 14.60
CA ILE A 110 -9.49 5.09 15.75
C ILE A 110 -9.07 4.45 17.08
N LEU A 111 -9.06 3.12 17.18
CA LEU A 111 -8.68 2.41 18.41
C LEU A 111 -7.24 2.73 18.85
N LEU A 112 -6.36 3.08 17.91
CA LEU A 112 -4.97 3.39 18.22
C LEU A 112 -4.71 4.88 18.43
N HIS A 113 -5.58 5.76 17.96
CA HIS A 113 -5.47 7.21 18.21
C HIS A 113 -6.25 7.65 19.47
N SER A 114 -7.03 6.75 20.07
CA SER A 114 -7.82 6.99 21.28
C SER A 114 -7.13 6.53 22.59
N LEU A 115 -5.88 6.06 22.52
CA LEU A 115 -5.02 5.67 23.66
C LEU A 115 -3.71 6.47 23.60
#